data_AF-A0A9D5IL74-F1
#
_entry.id   AF-A0A9D5IL74-F1
#
_cell.length_a   1.000
_cell.length_b   1.000
_cell.length_c   1.000
_cell.angle_alpha   90.00
_cell.angle_beta   90.00
_cell.angle_gamma   90.00
#
_symmetry.space_group_name_H-M   'P 1'
#
loop_
_entity.id
_entity.type
_entity.pdbx_description
1 polymer ?
#
loop_
_entity_poly.entity_id
_entity_poly.type
_entity_poly.pdbx_seq_one_letter_code
_entity_poly.pdbx_strand_id
1 'polypeptide(L)'
;MDRRYPLSAFIVLIGLIITIRYYRQLAEEDLGVRKTEALLQRRQTTHLRAIQIDNQQRRVRCSDPTILRYLEEYAQGGECAPDLGGVTYQLQLQFHDGGTVSVTSYWFPGGFKFFLPDDIPAGDGGTPRGVVLFKPPIPESMNTLIRFLDDPVAVARGTVLILDAGGIRKEYDRSLIE
;
A
#
# COMPACT_ATOMS: atom_id res chain seq x y z
N MET A 1 -47.20 23.76 20.66
CA MET A 1 -46.00 22.90 20.77
C MET A 1 -45.74 22.30 19.40
N ASP A 2 -44.82 22.87 18.63
CA ASP A 2 -44.48 22.36 17.29
C ASP A 2 -42.95 22.24 17.22
N ARG A 3 -42.41 21.11 17.69
CA ARG A 3 -40.98 20.76 17.55
C ARG A 3 -40.77 20.13 16.18
N ARG A 4 -40.79 20.95 15.12
CA ARG A 4 -40.44 20.53 13.76
C ARG A 4 -38.99 20.86 13.43
N TYR A 5 -38.04 20.25 14.12
CA TYR A 5 -36.61 20.29 13.74
C TYR A 5 -35.82 18.97 13.91
N PRO A 6 -36.34 17.76 13.59
CA PRO A 6 -35.48 16.56 13.69
C PRO A 6 -34.67 16.26 12.43
N LEU A 7 -35.14 16.64 11.23
CA LEU A 7 -34.53 16.16 9.98
C LEU A 7 -33.43 17.06 9.41
N SER A 8 -33.64 18.37 9.38
CA SER A 8 -32.68 19.32 8.79
C SER A 8 -31.37 19.40 9.58
N ALA A 9 -31.45 19.41 10.92
CA ALA A 9 -30.27 19.39 11.79
C ALA A 9 -29.46 18.07 11.65
N PHE A 10 -30.15 16.95 11.43
CA PHE A 10 -29.51 15.64 11.22
C PHE A 10 -28.80 15.56 9.86
N ILE A 11 -29.39 16.10 8.79
CA ILE A 11 -28.76 16.18 7.47
C ILE A 11 -27.49 17.05 7.51
N VAL A 12 -27.55 18.21 8.18
CA VAL A 12 -26.37 19.09 8.33
C VAL A 12 -25.26 18.39 9.13
N LEU A 13 -25.61 17.66 10.20
CA LEU A 13 -24.63 16.92 10.99
C LEU A 13 -23.97 15.79 10.19
N ILE A 14 -24.75 15.01 9.42
CA ILE A 14 -24.21 13.97 8.54
C ILE A 14 -23.30 14.59 7.49
N GLY A 15 -23.74 15.67 6.84
CA GLY A 15 -22.93 16.41 5.88
C GLY A 15 -21.59 16.83 6.48
N LEU A 16 -21.62 17.44 7.67
CA LEU A 16 -20.41 17.85 8.39
C LEU A 16 -19.49 16.66 8.72
N ILE A 17 -20.02 15.52 9.18
CA ILE A 17 -19.22 14.33 9.48
C ILE A 17 -18.55 13.79 8.22
N ILE A 18 -19.28 13.72 7.10
CA ILE A 18 -18.73 13.27 5.80
C ILE A 18 -17.63 14.22 5.35
N THR A 19 -17.86 15.54 5.42
CA THR A 19 -16.87 16.56 5.06
C THR A 19 -15.62 16.46 5.93
N ILE A 20 -15.76 16.31 7.25
CA ILE A 20 -14.62 16.14 8.16
C ILE A 20 -13.84 14.87 7.84
N ARG A 21 -14.52 13.76 7.56
CA ARG A 21 -13.87 12.50 7.18
C ARG A 21 -13.11 12.65 5.86
N TYR A 22 -13.72 13.29 4.87
CA TYR A 22 -13.10 13.56 3.58
C TYR A 22 -11.83 14.39 3.72
N TYR A 23 -11.88 15.51 4.44
CA TYR A 23 -10.69 16.35 4.67
C TYR A 23 -9.60 15.64 5.48
N ARG A 24 -9.97 14.79 6.45
CA ARG A 24 -9.00 13.97 7.17
C ARG A 24 -8.32 12.97 6.24
N GLN A 25 -9.08 12.34 5.35
CA GLN A 25 -8.54 11.39 4.38
C GLN A 25 -7.55 12.08 3.43
N LEU A 26 -7.89 13.26 2.90
CA LEU A 26 -6.97 14.05 2.08
C LEU A 26 -5.70 14.44 2.84
N ALA A 27 -5.83 14.88 4.09
CA ALA A 27 -4.68 15.24 4.91
C ALA A 27 -3.76 14.04 5.22
N GLU A 28 -4.33 12.86 5.45
CA GLU A 28 -3.58 11.61 5.61
C GLU A 28 -2.86 11.19 4.33
N GLU A 29 -3.49 11.40 3.18
CA GLU A 29 -2.90 11.11 1.86
C GLU A 29 -1.75 12.06 1.53
N ASP A 30 -1.94 13.37 1.68
CA ASP A 30 -0.88 14.38 1.50
C ASP A 30 0.30 14.16 2.45
N LEU A 31 0.01 13.75 3.69
CA LEU A 31 1.06 13.37 4.64
C LEU A 31 1.77 12.08 4.19
N GLY A 32 1.03 11.09 3.72
CA GLY A 32 1.55 9.82 3.20
C GLY A 32 2.45 10.02 1.98
N VAL A 33 2.08 10.91 1.05
CA VAL A 33 2.91 11.30 -0.10
C VAL A 33 4.23 11.90 0.38
N ARG A 34 4.19 12.93 1.23
CA ARG A 34 5.41 13.57 1.77
C ARG A 34 6.31 12.61 2.52
N LYS A 35 5.74 11.67 3.28
CA LYS A 35 6.51 10.63 3.98
C LYS A 35 7.12 9.63 3.01
N THR A 36 6.40 9.26 1.96
CA THR A 36 6.96 8.40 0.91
C THR A 36 8.15 9.07 0.22
N GLU A 37 8.07 10.36 -0.08
CA GLU A 37 9.21 11.10 -0.61
C GLU A 37 10.39 11.15 0.38
N ALA A 38 10.11 11.34 1.67
CA ALA A 38 11.14 11.32 2.71
C ALA A 38 11.79 9.94 2.85
N LEU A 39 11.02 8.86 2.74
CA LEU A 39 11.49 7.48 2.71
C LEU A 39 12.45 7.26 1.53
N LEU A 40 12.06 7.69 0.33
CA LEU A 40 12.87 7.57 -0.89
C LEU A 40 14.17 8.39 -0.83
N GLN A 41 14.18 9.48 -0.07
CA GLN A 41 15.37 10.28 0.24
C GLN A 41 16.18 9.71 1.42
N ARG A 42 15.80 8.55 1.96
CA ARG A 42 16.44 7.89 3.12
C ARG A 42 16.54 8.77 4.36
N ARG A 43 15.51 9.59 4.61
CA ARG A 43 15.43 10.37 5.84
C ARG A 43 15.10 9.43 7.01
N GLN A 44 15.99 9.38 8.01
CA GLN A 44 15.91 8.45 9.16
C GLN A 44 14.67 8.61 10.05
N THR A 45 13.83 9.62 9.82
CA THR A 45 12.62 9.88 10.62
C THR A 45 11.36 9.22 10.06
N THR A 46 11.47 8.43 9.00
CA THR A 46 10.30 7.83 8.34
C THR A 46 10.31 6.32 8.51
N HIS A 47 9.30 5.81 9.21
CA HIS A 47 9.10 4.39 9.43
C HIS A 47 7.71 3.94 8.99
N LEU A 48 7.69 2.85 8.22
CA LEU A 48 6.50 2.11 7.85
C LEU A 48 5.97 1.39 9.09
N ARG A 49 4.65 1.51 9.28
CA ARG A 49 3.88 0.77 10.28
C ARG A 49 3.26 -0.49 9.67
N ALA A 50 2.81 -0.39 8.43
CA ALA A 50 2.19 -1.49 7.70
C ALA A 50 2.22 -1.22 6.20
N ILE A 51 2.11 -2.30 5.42
CA ILE A 51 1.80 -2.24 4.00
C ILE A 51 0.59 -3.13 3.70
N GLN A 52 -0.21 -2.74 2.72
CA GLN A 52 -1.22 -3.60 2.10
C GLN A 52 -0.94 -3.69 0.61
N ILE A 53 -0.99 -4.88 0.05
CA ILE A 53 -0.83 -5.11 -1.39
C ILE A 53 -2.11 -5.74 -1.88
N ASP A 54 -2.82 -5.07 -2.77
CA ASP A 54 -4.08 -5.51 -3.33
C ASP A 54 -3.97 -5.75 -4.83
N ASN A 55 -4.58 -6.83 -5.26
CA ASN A 55 -5.00 -7.06 -6.64
C ASN A 55 -6.42 -7.63 -6.57
N GLN A 56 -7.18 -7.56 -7.65
CA GLN A 56 -8.57 -8.03 -7.75
C GLN A 56 -8.80 -9.43 -7.15
N GLN A 57 -7.77 -10.29 -7.12
CA GLN A 57 -7.90 -11.69 -6.74
C GLN A 57 -7.16 -12.10 -5.46
N ARG A 58 -6.26 -11.27 -4.92
CA ARG A 58 -5.44 -11.60 -3.75
C ARG A 58 -5.07 -10.35 -2.96
N ARG A 59 -4.84 -10.52 -1.66
CA ARG A 59 -4.43 -9.43 -0.76
C ARG A 59 -3.27 -9.86 0.14
N VAL A 60 -2.36 -8.94 0.40
CA VAL A 60 -1.34 -9.05 1.46
C VAL A 60 -1.60 -7.96 2.50
N ARG A 61 -1.61 -8.32 3.78
CA ARG A 61 -1.55 -7.39 4.91
C ARG A 61 -0.27 -7.66 5.68
N CYS A 62 0.66 -6.72 5.68
CA CYS A 62 1.96 -6.91 6.30
C CYS A 62 2.22 -5.83 7.35
N SER A 63 2.49 -6.27 8.58
CA SER A 63 3.03 -5.49 9.69
C SER A 63 4.24 -6.18 10.32
N ASP A 64 4.85 -7.13 9.62
CA ASP A 64 6.09 -7.80 10.05
C ASP A 64 7.25 -6.78 10.04
N PRO A 65 7.84 -6.46 11.21
CA PRO A 65 8.89 -5.46 11.31
C PRO A 65 10.15 -5.80 10.50
N THR A 66 10.40 -7.09 10.24
CA THR A 66 11.52 -7.55 9.43
C THR A 66 11.33 -7.15 7.97
N ILE A 67 10.12 -7.36 7.44
CA ILE A 67 9.77 -6.98 6.07
C ILE A 67 9.77 -5.46 5.95
N LEU A 68 9.12 -4.76 6.87
CA LEU A 68 9.02 -3.30 6.81
C LEU A 68 10.39 -2.63 6.84
N ARG A 69 11.27 -3.03 7.77
CA ARG A 69 12.65 -2.51 7.82
C ARG A 69 13.44 -2.84 6.56
N TYR A 70 13.27 -4.04 6.01
CA TYR A 70 13.93 -4.42 4.76
C TYR A 70 13.47 -3.53 3.59
N LEU A 71 12.17 -3.25 3.49
CA LEU A 71 11.65 -2.34 2.46
C LEU A 71 12.14 -0.90 2.66
N GLU A 72 12.22 -0.42 3.90
CA GLU A 72 12.76 0.91 4.21
C GLU A 72 14.23 1.04 3.80
N GLU A 73 15.04 0.02 4.08
CA GLU A 73 16.48 0.01 3.79
C GLU A 73 16.76 0.06 2.28
N TYR A 74 15.94 -0.64 1.48
CA TYR A 74 16.16 -0.79 0.03
C TYR A 74 15.30 0.15 -0.83
N ALA A 75 14.44 0.96 -0.22
CA ALA A 75 13.73 2.03 -0.92
C ALA A 75 14.71 3.13 -1.38
N GLN A 76 14.57 3.54 -2.64
CA GLN A 76 15.35 4.61 -3.24
C GLN A 76 14.53 5.34 -4.30
N GLY A 77 14.67 6.67 -4.38
CA GLY A 77 14.16 7.43 -5.51
C GLY A 77 14.92 7.07 -6.80
N GLY A 78 14.27 7.20 -7.95
CA GLY A 78 15.00 7.16 -9.23
C GLY A 78 14.29 6.48 -10.39
N GLU A 79 14.86 6.75 -11.57
CA GLU A 79 14.42 6.28 -12.88
C GLU A 79 14.94 4.87 -13.21
N CYS A 80 14.08 4.11 -13.91
CA CYS A 80 14.35 2.90 -14.70
C CYS A 80 14.90 1.64 -13.99
N ALA A 81 14.00 0.66 -13.84
CA ALA A 81 14.28 -0.68 -14.35
C ALA A 81 13.53 -0.82 -15.70
N PRO A 82 14.14 -1.42 -16.74
CA PRO A 82 13.40 -1.76 -17.96
C PRO A 82 12.15 -2.57 -17.61
N ASP A 83 11.11 -2.51 -18.46
CA ASP A 83 9.92 -3.33 -18.31
C ASP A 83 10.28 -4.81 -18.49
N LEU A 84 10.72 -5.39 -17.40
CA LEU A 84 10.90 -6.83 -17.21
C LEU A 84 9.55 -7.30 -16.70
N GLY A 85 8.87 -8.17 -17.45
CA GLY A 85 7.51 -8.64 -17.17
C GLY A 85 7.19 -8.81 -15.68
N GLY A 86 5.99 -8.40 -15.30
CA GLY A 86 5.61 -8.19 -13.91
C GLY A 86 4.12 -7.94 -13.77
N VAL A 87 3.67 -7.81 -12.52
CA VAL A 87 2.25 -7.68 -12.19
C VAL A 87 2.01 -6.35 -11.46
N THR A 88 0.95 -5.67 -11.87
CA THR A 88 0.51 -4.43 -11.21
C THR A 88 -0.34 -4.76 -9.99
N TYR A 89 -0.03 -4.09 -8.89
CA TYR A 89 -0.72 -4.16 -7.61
C TYR A 89 -0.99 -2.75 -7.09
N GLN A 90 -2.10 -2.58 -6.39
CA GLN A 90 -2.29 -1.42 -5.54
C GLN A 90 -1.50 -1.64 -4.25
N LEU A 91 -0.55 -0.77 -3.94
CA LEU A 91 0.24 -0.81 -2.72
C LEU A 91 -0.20 0.34 -1.81
N GLN A 92 -0.66 0.03 -0.60
CA GLN A 92 -0.91 1.03 0.43
C GLN A 92 0.24 1.03 1.42
N LEU A 93 0.84 2.19 1.66
CA LEU A 93 1.85 2.42 2.67
C LEU A 93 1.23 3.16 3.85
N GLN A 94 1.47 2.67 5.08
CA GLN A 94 1.04 3.31 6.32
C GLN A 94 2.27 3.59 7.18
N PHE A 95 2.36 4.77 7.78
CA PHE A 95 3.52 5.20 8.56
C PHE A 95 3.20 5.28 10.07
N HIS A 96 4.22 5.17 10.93
CA HIS A 96 4.04 5.16 12.38
C HIS A 96 3.40 6.44 12.93
N ASP A 97 3.88 7.62 12.52
CA ASP A 97 3.34 8.91 12.98
C ASP A 97 2.21 9.44 12.08
N GLY A 98 1.33 8.55 11.60
CA GLY A 98 0.24 8.87 10.67
C GLY A 98 0.70 9.07 9.22
N GLY A 99 -0.24 9.28 8.32
CA GLY A 99 -0.02 9.29 6.89
C GLY A 99 -0.27 7.91 6.29
N THR A 100 -1.14 7.87 5.28
CA THR A 100 -1.45 6.67 4.51
C THR A 100 -1.52 7.07 3.05
N VAL A 101 -0.85 6.33 2.17
CA VAL A 101 -0.89 6.62 0.73
C VAL A 101 -1.08 5.33 -0.05
N SER A 102 -1.93 5.40 -1.06
CA SER A 102 -2.23 4.32 -1.97
C SER A 102 -1.51 4.61 -3.29
N VAL A 103 -0.50 3.81 -3.62
CA VAL A 103 0.32 3.96 -4.83
C VAL A 103 0.10 2.78 -5.78
N THR A 104 0.24 3.05 -7.08
CA THR A 104 0.32 1.95 -8.06
C THR A 104 1.72 1.36 -7.97
N SER A 105 1.84 0.04 -7.89
CA SER A 105 3.12 -0.66 -7.83
C SER A 105 3.21 -1.74 -8.91
N TYR A 106 4.39 -1.91 -9.49
CA TYR A 106 4.68 -2.91 -10.50
C TYR A 106 5.80 -3.83 -9.98
N TRP A 107 5.48 -5.10 -9.77
CA TRP A 107 6.34 -6.09 -9.15
C TRP A 107 6.96 -7.01 -10.20
N PHE A 108 8.27 -7.23 -10.09
CA PHE A 108 9.08 -8.06 -10.97
C PHE A 108 10.04 -8.93 -10.14
N PRO A 109 10.68 -9.98 -10.69
CA PRO A 109 11.45 -10.93 -9.89
C PRO A 109 12.58 -10.35 -9.02
N GLY A 110 13.09 -9.16 -9.37
CA GLY A 110 14.17 -8.47 -8.67
C GLY A 110 13.73 -7.33 -7.75
N GLY A 111 12.44 -7.03 -7.64
CA GLY A 111 11.97 -5.86 -6.89
C GLY A 111 10.60 -5.35 -7.31
N PHE A 112 10.32 -4.11 -6.95
CA PHE A 112 9.15 -3.40 -7.47
C PHE A 112 9.44 -1.91 -7.64
N LYS A 113 8.70 -1.30 -8.57
CA LYS A 113 8.63 0.15 -8.77
C LYS A 113 7.25 0.65 -8.40
N PHE A 114 7.11 1.90 -7.97
CA PHE A 114 5.82 2.47 -7.63
C PHE A 114 5.70 3.95 -8.04
N PHE A 115 4.45 4.36 -8.22
CA PHE A 115 4.01 5.64 -8.78
C PHE A 115 3.11 6.32 -7.75
N LEU A 116 3.37 7.58 -7.44
CA LEU A 116 2.52 8.35 -6.54
C LEU A 116 1.12 8.57 -7.16
N PRO A 117 0.09 8.92 -6.36
CA PRO A 117 -1.29 9.06 -6.85
C PRO A 117 -1.45 10.01 -8.05
N ASP A 118 -0.64 11.07 -8.12
CA ASP A 118 -0.69 12.07 -9.19
C ASP A 118 0.20 11.72 -10.40
N ASP A 119 0.96 10.62 -10.32
CA ASP A 119 1.81 10.17 -11.41
C ASP A 119 1.00 9.39 -12.46
N ILE A 120 1.42 9.51 -13.72
CA ILE A 120 0.86 8.68 -14.81
C ILE A 120 1.21 7.21 -14.52
N PRO A 121 0.27 6.24 -14.66
CA PRO A 121 0.57 4.83 -14.46
C PRO A 121 1.61 4.27 -15.45
N ALA A 122 2.24 3.14 -15.09
CA ALA A 122 3.30 2.49 -15.88
C ALA A 122 2.91 2.21 -17.35
N GLY A 123 1.66 1.79 -17.59
CA GLY A 123 1.15 1.45 -18.93
C GLY A 123 0.99 2.65 -19.87
N ASP A 124 0.99 3.86 -19.31
CA ASP A 124 0.74 5.11 -20.03
C ASP A 124 2.01 5.98 -20.14
N GLY A 125 3.19 5.39 -19.90
CA GLY A 125 4.48 6.06 -20.04
C GLY A 125 4.91 6.89 -18.83
N GLY A 126 4.32 6.65 -17.66
CA GLY A 126 4.71 7.34 -16.43
C GLY A 126 6.09 6.96 -15.90
N THR A 127 6.72 7.91 -15.21
CA THR A 127 8.02 7.71 -14.55
C THR A 127 7.78 7.21 -13.12
N PRO A 128 8.38 6.09 -12.69
CA PRO A 128 8.24 5.63 -11.32
C PRO A 128 8.86 6.65 -10.36
N ARG A 129 8.19 6.90 -9.24
CA ARG A 129 8.73 7.77 -8.18
C ARG A 129 9.79 7.05 -7.37
N GLY A 130 9.54 5.76 -7.08
CA GLY A 130 10.36 4.96 -6.20
C GLY A 130 10.57 3.54 -6.69
N VAL A 131 11.70 2.96 -6.30
CA VAL A 131 12.07 1.57 -6.57
C VAL A 131 12.56 0.91 -5.28
N VAL A 132 12.19 -0.35 -5.09
CA VAL A 132 12.79 -1.26 -4.12
C VAL A 132 13.40 -2.43 -4.88
N LEU A 133 14.71 -2.58 -4.83
CA LEU A 133 15.41 -3.73 -5.40
C LEU A 133 15.72 -4.74 -4.29
N PHE A 134 15.36 -6.00 -4.49
CA PHE A 134 15.65 -7.05 -3.52
C PHE A 134 17.15 -7.37 -3.51
N LYS A 135 17.78 -7.29 -2.34
CA LYS A 135 19.21 -7.56 -2.14
C LYS A 135 19.42 -8.66 -1.10
N PRO A 136 20.24 -9.67 -1.39
CA PRO A 136 20.62 -10.68 -0.40
C PRO A 136 21.34 -10.05 0.81
N PRO A 137 21.12 -10.58 2.04
CA PRO A 137 20.22 -11.70 2.35
C PRO A 137 18.75 -11.26 2.41
N ILE A 138 17.88 -11.95 1.66
CA ILE A 138 16.44 -11.69 1.67
C ILE A 138 15.82 -12.45 2.86
N PRO A 139 15.12 -11.78 3.79
CA PRO A 139 14.45 -12.44 4.90
C PRO A 139 13.45 -13.51 4.45
N GLU A 140 13.30 -14.59 5.20
CA GLU A 140 12.38 -15.69 4.84
C GLU A 140 10.91 -15.22 4.75
N SER A 141 10.49 -14.29 5.62
CA SER A 141 9.16 -13.71 5.55
C SER A 141 8.96 -12.85 4.29
N MET A 142 10.00 -12.14 3.84
CA MET A 142 9.99 -11.42 2.58
C MET A 142 9.91 -12.39 1.38
N ASN A 143 10.67 -13.50 1.40
CA ASN A 143 10.55 -14.56 0.39
C ASN A 143 9.15 -15.17 0.35
N THR A 144 8.50 -15.32 1.51
CA THR A 144 7.12 -15.82 1.57
C THR A 144 6.13 -14.85 0.94
N LEU A 145 6.29 -13.54 1.20
CA LEU A 145 5.52 -12.49 0.54
C LEU A 145 5.72 -12.53 -0.98
N ILE A 146 6.97 -12.54 -1.46
CA ILE A 146 7.30 -12.54 -2.89
C ILE A 146 6.66 -13.77 -3.56
N ARG A 147 6.87 -14.96 -3.01
CA ARG A 147 6.28 -16.20 -3.54
C ARG A 147 4.75 -16.12 -3.64
N PHE A 148 4.09 -15.54 -2.65
CA PHE A 148 2.63 -15.40 -2.69
C PHE A 148 2.15 -14.41 -3.76
N LEU A 149 2.92 -13.36 -4.07
CA LEU A 149 2.62 -12.47 -5.18
C LEU A 149 2.87 -13.14 -6.54
N ASP A 150 3.81 -14.07 -6.61
CA ASP A 150 4.13 -14.84 -7.82
C ASP A 150 3.24 -16.07 -8.03
N ASP A 151 2.52 -16.54 -6.99
CA ASP A 151 1.65 -17.72 -7.09
C ASP A 151 0.63 -17.55 -8.23
N PRO A 152 0.33 -18.59 -9.01
CA PRO A 152 -0.68 -18.51 -10.05
C PRO A 152 -2.05 -18.09 -9.49
N VAL A 153 -2.84 -17.38 -10.30
CA VAL A 153 -4.20 -16.94 -9.92
C VAL A 153 -5.04 -18.10 -9.38
N ALA A 154 -4.96 -19.28 -10.00
CA ALA A 154 -5.71 -20.47 -9.57
C ALA A 154 -5.41 -20.88 -8.11
N VAL A 155 -4.24 -20.53 -7.58
CA VAL A 155 -3.80 -20.84 -6.21
C VAL A 155 -4.09 -19.69 -5.24
N ALA A 156 -3.91 -18.44 -5.68
CA ALA A 156 -3.99 -17.28 -4.81
C ALA A 156 -5.39 -16.64 -4.74
N ARG A 157 -6.31 -16.98 -5.65
CA ARG A 157 -7.66 -16.38 -5.73
C ARG A 157 -8.40 -16.53 -4.40
N GLY A 158 -8.95 -15.43 -3.89
CA GLY A 158 -9.68 -15.44 -2.63
C GLY A 158 -8.81 -15.44 -1.38
N THR A 159 -7.48 -15.36 -1.52
CA THR A 159 -6.55 -15.50 -0.38
C THR A 159 -6.07 -14.14 0.12
N VAL A 160 -6.07 -13.99 1.44
CA VAL A 160 -5.42 -12.90 2.16
C VAL A 160 -4.21 -13.47 2.90
N LEU A 161 -3.00 -13.10 2.49
CA LEU A 161 -1.79 -13.40 3.24
C LEU A 161 -1.59 -12.34 4.32
N ILE A 162 -1.47 -12.78 5.57
CA ILE A 162 -1.17 -11.89 6.70
C ILE A 162 0.20 -12.22 7.25
N LEU A 163 1.08 -11.22 7.27
CA LEU A 163 2.40 -11.30 7.88
C LEU A 163 2.48 -10.25 8.99
N ASP A 164 2.64 -10.68 10.23
CA ASP A 164 2.80 -9.78 11.38
C ASP A 164 3.87 -10.32 12.33
N ALA A 165 4.13 -9.61 13.42
CA ALA A 165 5.10 -10.04 14.44
C ALA A 165 4.74 -11.41 15.08
N GLY A 166 3.47 -11.82 15.01
CA GLY A 166 3.00 -13.12 15.48
C GLY A 166 3.19 -14.26 14.47
N GLY A 167 3.60 -13.96 13.23
CA GLY A 167 3.95 -14.93 12.21
C GLY A 167 3.16 -14.78 10.91
N ILE A 168 3.07 -15.88 10.17
CA ILE A 168 2.48 -15.93 8.82
C ILE A 168 1.20 -16.76 8.87
N ARG A 169 0.10 -16.22 8.36
CA ARG A 169 -1.17 -16.97 8.19
C ARG A 169 -1.85 -16.59 6.88
N LYS A 170 -2.73 -17.49 6.42
CA LYS A 170 -3.60 -17.27 5.27
C LYS A 170 -5.05 -17.26 5.73
N GLU A 171 -5.78 -16.25 5.29
CA GLU A 171 -7.23 -16.13 5.48
C GLU A 171 -7.92 -16.16 4.10
N TYR A 172 -9.21 -16.44 4.10
CA TYR A 172 -10.03 -16.45 2.89
C TYR A 172 -10.97 -15.25 2.87
N ASP A 173 -11.00 -14.53 1.76
CA ASP A 173 -11.87 -13.39 1.52
C ASP A 173 -12.64 -13.59 0.21
N ARG A 174 -13.95 -13.82 0.35
CA ARG A 174 -14.84 -14.08 -0.77
C ARG A 174 -14.97 -12.87 -1.71
N SER A 175 -14.73 -11.64 -1.22
CA SER A 175 -14.79 -10.44 -2.05
C SER A 175 -13.66 -10.37 -3.08
N LEU A 176 -12.67 -11.25 -3.01
CA LEU A 176 -11.54 -11.34 -3.96
C LEU A 176 -11.81 -12.39 -5.06
N ILE A 177 -13.04 -12.85 -5.20
CA ILE A 177 -13.43 -13.90 -6.13
C ILE A 177 -14.57 -13.42 -7.03
N GLU A 178 -15.49 -12.65 -6.47
CA GLU A 178 -16.73 -12.19 -7.10
C GLU A 178 -16.52 -10.99 -8.03
#